data_AF-A0AAV3J4J4-F1
#
_entry.id   AF-A0AAV3J4J4-F1
#
_cell.length_a   1.000
_cell.length_b   1.000
_cell.length_c   1.000
_cell.angle_alpha   90.00
_cell.angle_beta   90.00
_cell.angle_gamma   90.00
#
_symmetry.space_group_name_H-M   'P 1'
#
loop_
_entity.id
_entity.type
_entity.pdbx_description
1 polymer ?
#
loop_
_entity_poly.entity_id
_entity_poly.type
_entity_poly.pdbx_seq_one_letter_code
_entity_poly.pdbx_strand_id
1 'polypeptide(L)'
;MSKKTIMRVPFVFYLIPYVHLSLAVDYLFDSIIGIFLFLLLTILIGFYAKITKQLSLLVFGNLVNIILSCSLIIFKSPLVSLYHSTSPFIAAIPLIVLFLMTQLTGIFWGYVLHKEMSISISKEKKN
;
A
#
# COMPACT_ATOMS: atom_id res chain seq x y z
N MET A 1 -0.51 -8.65 -24.58
CA MET A 1 -1.15 -8.26 -23.30
C MET A 1 -1.85 -6.91 -23.52
N SER A 2 -3.13 -6.76 -23.16
CA SER A 2 -3.85 -5.50 -23.44
C SER A 2 -3.33 -4.34 -22.57
N LYS A 3 -3.34 -3.10 -23.08
CA LYS A 3 -2.94 -1.89 -22.32
C LYS A 3 -3.68 -1.77 -20.98
N LYS A 4 -4.96 -2.19 -20.95
CA LYS A 4 -5.79 -2.25 -19.73
C LYS A 4 -5.28 -3.25 -18.69
N THR A 5 -4.71 -4.38 -19.14
CA THR A 5 -4.16 -5.41 -18.25
C THR A 5 -2.85 -4.95 -17.61
N ILE A 6 -1.98 -4.31 -18.39
CA ILE A 6 -0.69 -3.76 -17.91
C ILE A 6 -0.95 -2.70 -16.82
N MET A 7 -1.98 -1.88 -16.99
CA MET A 7 -2.36 -0.86 -16.01
C MET A 7 -2.90 -1.42 -14.68
N ARG A 8 -3.17 -2.73 -14.59
CA ARG A 8 -3.64 -3.39 -13.36
C ARG A 8 -2.52 -4.17 -12.65
N VAL A 9 -1.36 -4.34 -13.29
CA VAL A 9 -0.23 -5.11 -12.75
C VAL A 9 0.23 -4.60 -11.37
N PRO A 10 0.30 -3.27 -11.10
CA PRO A 10 0.68 -2.78 -9.78
C PRO A 10 -0.31 -3.14 -8.66
N PHE A 11 -1.51 -3.61 -8.99
CA PHE A 11 -2.50 -4.04 -7.99
C PHE A 11 -2.32 -5.51 -7.59
N VAL A 12 -1.47 -6.27 -8.29
CA VAL A 12 -1.07 -7.63 -7.84
C VAL A 12 -0.34 -7.56 -6.50
N PHE A 13 0.32 -6.43 -6.20
CA PHE A 13 0.98 -6.19 -4.90
C PHE A 13 0.02 -6.27 -3.71
N TYR A 14 -1.30 -6.12 -3.91
CA TYR A 14 -2.27 -6.32 -2.83
C TYR A 14 -2.40 -7.75 -2.34
N LEU A 15 -1.98 -8.73 -3.14
CA LEU A 15 -1.89 -10.12 -2.73
C LEU A 15 -0.66 -10.40 -1.83
N ILE A 16 0.27 -9.44 -1.74
CA ILE A 16 1.45 -9.54 -0.88
C ILE A 16 1.08 -8.94 0.48
N PRO A 17 0.94 -9.74 1.56
CA PRO A 17 0.49 -9.29 2.88
C PRO A 17 1.57 -8.44 3.56
N TYR A 18 1.75 -7.20 3.11
CA TYR A 18 2.89 -6.36 3.46
C TYR A 18 2.90 -5.94 4.93
N VAL A 19 1.74 -5.87 5.59
CA VAL A 19 1.65 -5.65 7.04
C VAL A 19 2.29 -6.81 7.78
N HIS A 20 1.87 -8.05 7.44
CA HIS A 20 2.45 -9.25 8.04
C HIS A 20 3.94 -9.38 7.72
N LEU A 21 4.34 -9.12 6.47
CA LEU A 21 5.73 -9.24 6.05
C LEU A 21 6.63 -8.18 6.71
N SER A 22 6.14 -6.95 6.88
CA SER A 22 6.87 -5.91 7.61
C SER A 22 7.11 -6.30 9.07
N LEU A 23 6.08 -6.80 9.75
CA LEU A 23 6.20 -7.27 11.13
C LEU A 23 7.11 -8.50 11.23
N ALA A 24 7.05 -9.41 10.24
CA ALA A 24 7.93 -10.56 10.20
C ALA A 24 9.39 -10.16 10.01
N VAL A 25 9.67 -9.16 9.16
CA VAL A 25 11.04 -8.67 8.94
C VAL A 25 11.57 -7.94 10.16
N ASP A 26 10.75 -7.07 10.75
CA ASP A 26 11.07 -6.37 11.99
C ASP A 26 11.42 -7.35 13.10
N TYR A 27 10.61 -8.40 13.26
CA TYR A 27 10.78 -9.36 14.35
C TYR A 27 11.86 -10.43 14.12
N LEU A 28 11.96 -11.00 12.91
CA LEU A 28 12.90 -12.11 12.63
C LEU A 28 14.33 -11.62 12.40
N PHE A 29 14.50 -10.37 12.00
CA PHE A 29 15.80 -9.80 11.63
C PHE A 29 16.15 -8.53 12.42
N ASP A 30 15.35 -8.16 13.43
CA ASP A 30 15.48 -6.91 14.20
C ASP A 30 15.65 -5.69 13.29
N SER A 31 14.88 -5.65 12.20
CA SER A 31 15.10 -4.72 11.09
C SER A 31 13.84 -4.01 10.63
N ILE A 32 13.83 -2.69 10.80
CA ILE A 32 12.77 -1.80 10.30
C ILE A 32 12.77 -1.63 8.77
N ILE A 33 13.71 -2.27 8.05
CA ILE A 33 13.86 -2.08 6.60
C ILE A 33 12.62 -2.52 5.82
N GLY A 34 11.92 -3.56 6.30
CA GLY A 34 10.66 -4.00 5.72
C GLY A 34 9.60 -2.91 5.76
N ILE A 35 9.48 -2.22 6.91
CA ILE A 35 8.55 -1.10 7.08
C ILE A 35 8.86 0.01 6.07
N PHE A 36 10.12 0.47 5.99
CA PHE A 36 10.51 1.52 5.04
C PHE A 36 10.25 1.16 3.58
N LEU A 37 10.59 -0.08 3.18
CA LEU A 37 10.33 -0.57 1.83
C LEU A 37 8.85 -0.47 1.48
N PHE A 38 7.98 -0.92 2.38
CA PHE A 38 6.55 -0.89 2.12
C PHE A 38 5.93 0.50 2.23
N LEU A 39 6.49 1.43 3.03
CA LEU A 39 6.08 2.84 3.00
C LEU A 39 6.34 3.48 1.63
N LEU A 40 7.52 3.24 1.04
CA LEU A 40 7.81 3.74 -0.31
C LEU A 40 6.88 3.11 -1.34
N LEU A 41 6.64 1.80 -1.23
CA LEU A 41 5.76 1.08 -2.13
C LEU A 41 4.31 1.59 -2.06
N THR A 42 3.77 1.83 -0.87
CA THR A 42 2.39 2.32 -0.69
C THR A 42 2.22 3.72 -1.28
N ILE A 43 3.22 4.61 -1.15
CA ILE A 43 3.22 5.91 -1.83
C ILE A 43 3.12 5.73 -3.35
N LEU A 44 3.99 4.89 -3.93
CA LEU A 44 4.02 4.65 -5.38
C LEU A 44 2.70 4.06 -5.89
N ILE A 45 2.12 3.10 -5.17
CA ILE A 45 0.83 2.49 -5.54
C ILE A 45 -0.30 3.51 -5.44
N GLY A 46 -0.34 4.33 -4.39
CA GLY A 46 -1.34 5.40 -4.22
C GLY A 46 -1.28 6.43 -5.35
N PHE A 47 -0.06 6.88 -5.68
CA PHE A 47 0.19 7.78 -6.80
C PHE A 47 -0.26 7.16 -8.14
N TYR A 48 0.13 5.91 -8.38
CA TYR A 48 -0.20 5.20 -9.61
C TYR A 48 -1.71 5.00 -9.79
N ALA A 49 -2.42 4.62 -8.72
CA ALA A 49 -3.86 4.42 -8.76
C ALA A 49 -4.60 5.73 -9.06
N LYS A 50 -4.08 6.87 -8.58
CA LYS A 50 -4.66 8.17 -8.89
C LYS A 50 -4.49 8.52 -10.38
N ILE A 51 -3.28 8.38 -10.93
CA ILE A 51 -3.01 8.70 -12.34
C ILE A 51 -3.79 7.77 -13.28
N THR A 52 -3.92 6.50 -12.93
CA THR A 52 -4.66 5.53 -13.74
C THR A 52 -6.18 5.53 -13.49
N LYS A 53 -6.68 6.38 -12.58
CA LYS A 53 -8.09 6.45 -12.15
C LYS A 53 -8.65 5.12 -11.60
N GLN A 54 -7.81 4.33 -10.93
CA GLN A 54 -8.15 3.01 -10.38
C GLN A 54 -8.27 3.02 -8.84
N LEU A 55 -8.77 4.12 -8.26
CA LEU A 55 -8.92 4.24 -6.79
C LEU A 55 -9.84 3.17 -6.18
N SER A 56 -10.87 2.72 -6.90
CA SER A 56 -11.73 1.62 -6.42
C SER A 56 -10.97 0.31 -6.25
N LEU A 57 -10.05 0.01 -7.19
CA LEU A 57 -9.20 -1.18 -7.14
C LEU A 57 -8.16 -1.07 -6.01
N LEU A 58 -7.70 0.14 -5.71
CA LEU A 58 -6.82 0.44 -4.57
C LEU A 58 -7.51 0.12 -3.24
N VAL A 59 -8.75 0.58 -3.06
CA VAL A 59 -9.55 0.32 -1.85
C VAL A 59 -9.81 -1.18 -1.69
N PHE A 60 -10.24 -1.85 -2.76
CA PHE A 60 -10.46 -3.31 -2.74
C PHE A 60 -9.16 -4.06 -2.41
N GLY A 61 -8.05 -3.65 -3.02
CA GLY A 61 -6.73 -4.21 -2.76
C GLY A 61 -6.30 -4.07 -1.31
N ASN A 62 -6.47 -2.90 -0.71
CA ASN A 62 -6.17 -2.68 0.71
C ASN A 62 -7.00 -3.60 1.61
N LEU A 63 -8.29 -3.77 1.33
CA LEU A 63 -9.15 -4.68 2.10
C LEU A 63 -8.65 -6.12 2.02
N VAL A 64 -8.35 -6.60 0.82
CA VAL A 64 -7.78 -7.94 0.62
C VAL A 64 -6.47 -8.09 1.38
N ASN A 65 -5.61 -7.08 1.32
CA ASN A 65 -4.32 -7.10 2.00
C ASN A 65 -4.43 -7.17 3.53
N ILE A 66 -5.31 -6.35 4.10
CA ILE A 66 -5.57 -6.32 5.54
C ILE A 66 -6.14 -7.66 5.99
N ILE A 67 -7.13 -8.19 5.29
CA ILE A 67 -7.73 -9.49 5.62
C ILE A 67 -6.67 -10.59 5.55
N LEU A 68 -5.88 -10.64 4.48
CA LEU A 68 -4.83 -11.64 4.30
C LEU A 68 -3.75 -11.52 5.40
N SER A 69 -3.30 -10.29 5.70
CA SER A 69 -2.29 -10.03 6.73
C SER A 69 -2.80 -10.42 8.12
N CYS A 70 -4.02 -10.02 8.49
CA CYS A 70 -4.64 -10.41 9.75
C CYS A 70 -4.84 -11.93 9.84
N SER A 71 -5.28 -12.58 8.75
CA SER A 71 -5.43 -14.03 8.68
C SER A 71 -4.09 -14.73 8.91
N LEU A 72 -3.01 -14.27 8.27
CA LEU A 72 -1.68 -14.87 8.45
C LEU A 72 -1.11 -14.66 9.85
N ILE A 73 -1.38 -13.51 10.47
CA ILE A 73 -1.06 -13.28 11.88
C ILE A 73 -1.76 -14.34 12.75
N ILE A 74 -3.05 -14.60 12.53
CA ILE A 74 -3.84 -15.58 13.30
C ILE A 74 -3.40 -17.03 13.04
N PHE A 75 -3.26 -17.44 11.77
CA PHE A 75 -3.13 -18.85 11.40
C PHE A 75 -1.72 -19.41 11.49
N LYS A 76 -0.68 -18.57 11.30
CA LYS A 76 0.63 -19.11 10.91
C LYS A 76 1.81 -18.57 11.70
N SER A 77 1.57 -17.73 12.71
CA SER A 77 2.66 -16.88 13.17
C SER A 77 3.32 -17.35 14.48
N PRO A 78 4.63 -17.61 14.47
CA PRO A 78 5.47 -17.49 15.67
C PRO A 78 5.29 -16.13 16.37
N LEU A 79 4.83 -15.08 15.66
CA LEU A 79 4.49 -13.78 16.27
C LEU A 79 3.36 -13.91 17.31
N VAL A 80 2.40 -14.82 17.15
CA VAL A 80 1.32 -15.03 18.16
C VAL A 80 1.88 -15.72 19.40
N SER A 81 2.80 -16.68 19.22
CA SER A 81 3.43 -17.39 20.33
C SER A 81 4.56 -16.61 21.00
N LEU A 82 5.21 -15.67 20.30
CA LEU A 82 6.43 -15.00 20.76
C LEU A 82 6.29 -13.49 21.06
N TYR A 83 5.27 -12.78 20.55
CA TYR A 83 4.84 -11.51 21.16
C TYR A 83 4.10 -11.83 22.47
N HIS A 84 4.84 -12.27 23.48
CA HIS A 84 4.31 -12.56 24.80
C HIS A 84 3.62 -11.31 25.39
N SER A 85 2.48 -11.54 26.05
CA SER A 85 1.66 -10.61 26.85
C SER A 85 0.73 -9.65 26.10
N THR A 86 0.99 -9.34 24.83
CA THR A 86 0.25 -8.31 24.10
C THR A 86 -0.20 -8.80 22.73
N SER A 87 -1.45 -8.49 22.38
CA SER A 87 -2.04 -8.88 21.10
C SER A 87 -1.16 -8.41 19.92
N PRO A 88 -0.81 -9.28 18.96
CA PRO A 88 -0.01 -8.90 17.78
C PRO A 88 -0.67 -7.82 16.92
N PHE A 89 -1.98 -7.60 17.13
CA PHE A 89 -2.73 -6.51 16.52
C PHE A 89 -2.33 -5.12 17.04
N ILE A 90 -1.70 -5.01 18.21
CA ILE A 90 -1.21 -3.74 18.76
C ILE A 90 -0.12 -3.14 17.86
N ALA A 91 0.72 -3.98 17.24
CA ALA A 91 1.70 -3.53 16.26
C ALA A 91 1.09 -3.44 14.85
N ALA A 92 0.22 -4.38 14.48
CA ALA A 92 -0.35 -4.42 13.13
C ALA A 92 -1.29 -3.26 12.81
N ILE A 93 -2.16 -2.84 13.74
CA ILE A 93 -3.15 -1.78 13.51
C ILE A 93 -2.48 -0.42 13.22
N PRO A 94 -1.53 0.08 14.04
CA PRO A 94 -0.80 1.30 13.72
C PRO A 94 -0.09 1.22 12.37
N LEU A 95 0.46 0.05 12.04
CA LEU A 95 1.17 -0.15 10.78
C LEU A 95 0.22 -0.11 9.57
N ILE A 96 -0.97 -0.69 9.68
CA ILE A 96 -2.04 -0.56 8.68
C ILE A 96 -2.39 0.92 8.48
N VAL A 97 -2.63 1.65 9.57
CA VAL A 97 -2.96 3.09 9.51
C VAL A 97 -1.84 3.87 8.83
N LEU A 98 -0.58 3.60 9.18
CA LEU A 98 0.58 4.25 8.59
C LEU A 98 0.70 3.98 7.08
N PHE A 99 0.48 2.73 6.65
CA PHE A 99 0.48 2.37 5.23
C PHE A 99 -0.67 3.02 4.46
N LEU A 100 -1.85 3.14 5.05
CA LEU A 100 -2.96 3.88 4.44
C LEU A 100 -2.64 5.37 4.33
N MET A 101 -2.05 5.98 5.36
CA MET A 101 -1.66 7.40 5.35
C MET A 101 -0.61 7.69 4.27
N THR A 102 0.41 6.86 4.13
CA THR A 102 1.42 7.01 3.08
C THR A 102 0.84 6.84 1.67
N GLN A 103 -0.11 5.93 1.51
CA GLN A 103 -0.83 5.77 0.24
C GLN A 103 -1.70 6.99 -0.09
N LEU A 104 -2.32 7.63 0.92
CA LEU A 104 -3.01 8.92 0.76
C LEU A 104 -2.04 10.02 0.31
N THR A 105 -0.81 10.05 0.83
CA THR A 105 0.23 10.98 0.35
C THR A 105 0.54 10.76 -1.13
N GLY A 106 0.66 9.50 -1.57
CA GLY A 106 0.80 9.17 -2.99
C GLY A 106 -0.37 9.67 -3.84
N ILE A 107 -1.60 9.44 -3.39
CA ILE A 107 -2.81 9.93 -4.08
C ILE A 107 -2.82 11.45 -4.19
N PHE A 108 -2.44 12.15 -3.13
CA PHE A 108 -2.36 13.62 -3.12
C PHE A 108 -1.41 14.12 -4.20
N TRP A 109 -0.19 13.59 -4.26
CA TRP A 109 0.78 13.98 -5.29
C TRP A 109 0.32 13.61 -6.70
N GLY A 110 -0.33 12.46 -6.88
CA GLY A 110 -0.92 12.06 -8.16
C GLY A 110 -2.02 13.01 -8.61
N TYR A 111 -2.78 13.59 -7.68
CA TYR A 111 -3.80 14.60 -7.97
C TYR A 111 -3.18 15.92 -8.41
N VAL A 112 -2.17 16.41 -7.68
CA VAL A 112 -1.47 17.67 -7.99
C VAL A 112 -0.89 17.61 -9.41
N LEU A 113 -0.14 16.54 -9.73
CA LEU A 113 0.50 16.39 -11.03
C LEU A 113 -0.51 16.25 -12.18
N HIS A 114 -1.58 15.48 -11.99
CA HIS A 114 -2.63 15.32 -13.00
C HIS A 114 -3.35 16.65 -13.27
N LYS A 115 -3.56 17.48 -12.24
CA LYS A 115 -4.16 18.82 -12.39
C LYS A 115 -3.25 19.74 -13.19
N GLU A 116 -1.95 19.79 -12.90
CA GLU A 116 -0.98 20.61 -13.64
C GLU A 116 -0.89 20.23 -15.12
N MET A 117 -0.90 18.93 -15.42
CA MET A 117 -0.90 18.42 -16.79
C MET A 117 -2.17 18.82 -17.57
N SER A 118 -3.33 18.82 -16.90
CA SER A 118 -4.57 19.26 -17.55
C SER A 118 -4.60 20.77 -17.85
N ILE A 119 -3.99 21.58 -16.98
CA ILE A 119 -3.93 23.04 -17.14
C ILE A 119 -2.97 23.43 -18.27
N SER A 120 -1.80 22.80 -18.35
CA SER A 120 -0.81 23.05 -19.41
C SER A 120 -1.38 22.76 -20.80
N ILE A 121 -2.03 21.60 -21.00
CA ILE A 121 -2.69 21.25 -22.28
C ILE A 121 -3.78 22.28 -22.65
N SER A 122 -4.51 22.81 -21.67
CA SER A 122 -5.56 23.81 -21.93
C SER A 122 -5.00 25.17 -22.39
N LYS A 123 -3.79 25.53 -21.94
CA LYS A 123 -3.11 26.75 -22.37
C LYS A 123 -2.53 26.59 -23.77
N GLU A 124 -1.98 25.43 -24.09
CA GLU A 124 -1.40 25.14 -25.41
C GLU A 124 -2.46 25.15 -26.53
N LYS A 125 -3.70 24.67 -26.26
CA LYS A 125 -4.81 24.73 -27.22
C LYS A 125 -5.42 26.12 -27.43
N LYS A 126 -5.07 27.11 -26.61
CA LYS A 126 -5.59 28.49 -26.69
C LYS A 126 -4.65 29.45 -27.43
N ASN A 127 -3.40 29.05 -27.66
CA ASN A 127 -2.43 29.76 -28.49
C ASN A 127 -2.39 29.16 -29.89
#